data_AF-A0A9E1TQG6-F1
#
_entry.id   AF-A0A9E1TQG6-F1
#
_cell.length_a   1.000
_cell.length_b   1.000
_cell.length_c   1.000
_cell.angle_alpha   90.00
_cell.angle_beta   90.00
_cell.angle_gamma   90.00
#
_symmetry.space_group_name_H-M   'P 1'
#
loop_
_entity.id
_entity.type
_entity.pdbx_description
1 polymer ?
#
loop_
_entity_poly.entity_id
_entity_poly.type
_entity_poly.pdbx_seq_one_letter_code
_entity_poly.pdbx_strand_id
1 'polypeptide(L)'
;RVKRLSKNKTGTRIRFWPDREIFDEGAHVDAEEIRERIVQSCFLVPGVKVVLVDKRAGGAEPFEFVSRGGLADLVDHLSVGDNACEIITLSGISEFTERVPVNGKMSDVDRECTVEVALRWVKGYDPRVESFVNTIPTSHGGTHSAGFDRALTRAVNDVLLKDTRKLAKLARENKHRATKDDVQEGLVAALKVVFPEPQFRGQTKQELGTPAVEKIVYEVVKGGLTDWFGGGGPKTHINAVRDKLTNAVINRVTSKQMLETRRKAASMGSTGMPDKLADCRTHGPDSELIIVEGDSAAGPAKAGRNSANTAILPLRGKVVNAGKATLKQVLDNAEAQALFTAIGAGSGNDFDIDAARYGRIVILCDADVDGSHIRCLLLTLIHKYMRPLLTEGRVFAAQPPLYSLRVGDTVHRAFTDEERDEITASLAQGGRKVENLRWNRFKGLGEMNVEELAECALDPETRVLKRLTMEDGKAAADAANLFEILMGADVTQRRDYLIANSALLDPAALDV
;
A
#
# COMPACT_ATOMS: atom_id res chain seq x y z
N ARG A 1 27.18 -1.65 -40.88
CA ARG A 1 27.45 -0.50 -41.80
C ARG A 1 26.71 0.74 -41.27
N VAL A 2 27.45 1.77 -40.85
CA VAL A 2 26.86 3.08 -40.50
C VAL A 2 26.54 3.78 -41.83
N LYS A 3 25.26 3.97 -42.14
CA LYS A 3 24.84 4.73 -43.33
C LYS A 3 25.18 6.21 -43.11
N ARG A 4 25.72 6.87 -44.13
CA ARG A 4 25.95 8.33 -44.13
C ARG A 4 24.59 9.03 -44.05
N LEU A 5 24.38 9.87 -43.05
CA LEU A 5 23.16 10.69 -42.93
C LEU A 5 23.19 11.83 -43.94
N SER A 6 22.02 12.24 -44.44
CA SER A 6 21.85 13.43 -45.29
C SER A 6 22.34 14.67 -44.55
N LYS A 7 22.89 15.66 -45.27
CA LYS A 7 23.38 16.94 -44.69
C LYS A 7 22.30 17.71 -43.92
N ASN A 8 21.03 17.42 -44.15
CA ASN A 8 19.89 18.09 -43.49
C ASN A 8 19.34 17.30 -42.30
N LYS A 9 20.03 16.26 -41.84
CA LYS A 9 19.61 15.43 -40.71
C LYS A 9 20.73 15.34 -39.68
N THR A 10 20.42 15.66 -38.44
CA THR A 10 21.31 15.46 -37.28
C THR A 10 20.75 14.35 -36.40
N GLY A 11 21.61 13.71 -35.61
CA GLY A 11 21.21 12.67 -34.67
C GLY A 11 22.39 11.86 -34.16
N THR A 12 22.17 11.18 -33.03
CA THR A 12 23.19 10.37 -32.35
C THR A 12 22.66 8.95 -32.19
N ARG A 13 23.55 7.96 -32.35
CA ARG A 13 23.24 6.56 -32.03
C ARG A 13 24.26 6.05 -31.03
N ILE A 14 23.77 5.54 -29.91
CA ILE A 14 24.57 4.86 -28.90
C ILE A 14 24.19 3.38 -28.93
N ARG A 15 25.20 2.50 -28.86
CA ARG A 15 25.03 1.06 -28.69
C ARG A 15 26.07 0.59 -27.71
N PHE A 16 25.65 -0.18 -26.71
CA PHE A 16 26.51 -0.73 -25.69
C PHE A 16 26.14 -2.19 -25.42
N TRP A 17 27.08 -2.92 -24.83
CA TRP A 17 26.88 -4.26 -24.27
C TRP A 17 27.31 -4.19 -22.79
N PRO A 18 26.43 -4.56 -21.84
CA PRO A 18 26.80 -4.59 -20.43
C PRO A 18 27.94 -5.59 -20.18
N ASP A 19 28.84 -5.24 -19.27
CA ASP A 19 29.95 -6.10 -18.86
C ASP A 19 29.45 -7.20 -17.91
N ARG A 20 29.66 -8.47 -18.28
CA ARG A 20 29.21 -9.63 -17.49
C ARG A 20 30.10 -9.94 -16.28
N GLU A 21 31.25 -9.27 -16.14
CA GLU A 21 32.09 -9.38 -14.95
C GLU A 21 31.64 -8.42 -13.84
N ILE A 22 30.91 -7.36 -14.19
CA ILE A 22 30.42 -6.34 -13.24
C ILE A 22 28.98 -6.64 -12.80
N PHE A 23 28.13 -7.10 -13.72
CA PHE A 23 26.73 -7.41 -13.44
C PHE A 23 26.52 -8.90 -13.15
N ASP A 24 25.66 -9.22 -12.18
CA ASP A 24 25.31 -10.60 -11.81
C ASP A 24 24.81 -11.43 -13.01
N GLU A 25 24.97 -12.76 -12.95
CA GLU A 25 24.56 -13.68 -14.03
C GLU A 25 23.07 -13.55 -14.38
N GLY A 26 22.22 -13.20 -13.42
CA GLY A 26 20.78 -12.97 -13.60
C GLY A 26 20.42 -11.59 -14.16
N ALA A 27 21.37 -10.66 -14.27
CA ALA A 27 21.10 -9.30 -14.74
C ALA A 27 20.67 -9.30 -16.21
N HIS A 28 19.47 -8.81 -16.46
CA HIS A 28 18.89 -8.68 -17.78
C HIS A 28 18.12 -7.38 -17.90
N VAL A 29 17.91 -6.95 -19.15
CA VAL A 29 17.14 -5.75 -19.44
C VAL A 29 15.65 -6.11 -19.41
N ASP A 30 14.93 -5.56 -18.44
CA ASP A 30 13.47 -5.66 -18.36
C ASP A 30 12.83 -4.69 -19.37
N ALA A 31 12.04 -5.24 -20.29
CA ALA A 31 11.39 -4.42 -21.33
C ALA A 31 10.19 -3.64 -20.76
N GLU A 32 9.54 -4.14 -19.73
CA GLU A 32 8.37 -3.51 -19.13
C GLU A 32 8.79 -2.34 -18.24
N GLU A 33 9.86 -2.49 -17.47
CA GLU A 33 10.44 -1.38 -16.72
C GLU A 33 10.88 -0.23 -17.64
N ILE A 34 11.46 -0.55 -18.81
CA ILE A 34 11.79 0.46 -19.81
C ILE A 34 10.52 1.11 -20.36
N ARG A 35 9.46 0.34 -20.63
CA ARG A 35 8.18 0.85 -21.13
C ARG A 35 7.59 1.87 -20.17
N GLU A 36 7.49 1.53 -18.88
CA GLU A 36 7.00 2.42 -17.82
C GLU A 36 7.83 3.72 -17.77
N ARG A 37 9.16 3.59 -17.82
CA ARG A 37 10.07 4.74 -17.81
C ARG A 37 9.90 5.64 -19.03
N ILE A 38 9.66 5.07 -20.22
CA ILE A 38 9.38 5.80 -21.45
C ILE A 38 8.08 6.59 -21.32
N VAL A 39 7.01 5.94 -20.85
CA VAL A 39 5.71 6.58 -20.65
C VAL A 39 5.84 7.79 -19.73
N GLN A 40 6.48 7.61 -18.57
CA GLN A 40 6.74 8.71 -17.62
C GLN A 40 7.54 9.84 -18.27
N SER A 41 8.60 9.52 -19.02
CA SER A 41 9.46 10.53 -19.65
C SER A 41 8.73 11.35 -20.72
N CYS A 42 7.86 10.71 -21.51
CA CYS A 42 7.06 11.39 -22.54
C CYS A 42 6.04 12.36 -21.93
N PHE A 43 5.53 12.09 -20.73
CA PHE A 43 4.68 13.05 -20.02
C PHE A 43 5.46 14.27 -19.51
N LEU A 44 6.71 14.10 -19.12
CA LEU A 44 7.54 15.21 -18.62
C LEU A 44 8.02 16.15 -19.73
N VAL A 45 8.15 15.62 -20.96
CA VAL A 45 8.60 16.36 -22.14
C VAL A 45 7.57 16.20 -23.28
N PRO A 46 6.54 17.06 -23.32
CA PRO A 46 5.47 16.98 -24.30
C PRO A 46 6.00 17.00 -25.74
N GLY A 47 5.45 16.12 -26.59
CA GLY A 47 5.80 16.02 -28.00
C GLY A 47 6.99 15.11 -28.32
N VAL A 48 7.71 14.61 -27.32
CA VAL A 48 8.74 13.58 -27.55
C VAL A 48 8.05 12.26 -27.88
N LYS A 49 8.39 11.71 -29.04
CA LYS A 49 7.99 10.37 -29.47
C LYS A 49 9.13 9.39 -29.22
N VAL A 50 8.86 8.34 -28.47
CA VAL A 50 9.81 7.26 -28.20
C VAL A 50 9.26 5.95 -28.76
N VAL A 51 10.15 5.17 -29.37
CA VAL A 51 9.83 3.84 -29.92
C VAL A 51 10.75 2.82 -29.26
N LEU A 52 10.17 1.84 -28.58
CA LEU A 52 10.84 0.69 -27.99
C LEU A 52 10.62 -0.53 -28.87
N VAL A 53 11.71 -1.22 -29.22
CA VAL A 53 11.68 -2.45 -30.01
C VAL A 53 12.52 -3.49 -29.31
N ASP A 54 11.88 -4.52 -28.78
CA ASP A 54 12.56 -5.70 -28.28
C ASP A 54 12.91 -6.63 -29.44
N LYS A 55 14.20 -6.97 -29.59
CA LYS A 55 14.70 -7.82 -30.68
C LYS A 55 14.99 -9.25 -30.24
N ARG A 56 14.66 -9.61 -29.00
CA ARG A 56 14.78 -10.98 -28.49
C ARG A 56 13.70 -11.88 -29.12
N ALA A 57 13.96 -13.19 -29.18
CA ALA A 57 12.95 -14.15 -29.63
C ALA A 57 11.78 -14.17 -28.63
N GLY A 58 10.55 -14.03 -29.11
CA GLY A 58 9.37 -13.86 -28.24
C GLY A 58 9.19 -12.46 -27.65
N GLY A 59 9.96 -11.47 -28.09
CA GLY A 59 9.78 -10.08 -27.69
C GLY A 59 8.41 -9.52 -28.10
N ALA A 60 7.90 -8.57 -27.33
CA ALA A 60 6.63 -7.92 -27.60
C ALA A 60 6.68 -7.07 -28.90
N GLU A 61 5.50 -6.82 -29.47
CA GLU A 61 5.33 -5.88 -30.59
C GLU A 61 5.95 -4.50 -30.27
N PRO A 62 6.46 -3.77 -31.28
CA PRO A 62 7.02 -2.44 -31.11
C PRO A 62 6.08 -1.52 -30.33
N PHE A 63 6.59 -0.94 -29.26
CA PHE A 63 5.86 0.03 -28.46
C PHE A 63 6.21 1.44 -28.92
N GLU A 64 5.20 2.23 -29.23
CA GLU A 64 5.34 3.64 -29.58
C GLU A 64 4.51 4.48 -28.63
N PHE A 65 5.11 5.54 -28.09
CA PHE A 65 4.40 6.44 -27.18
C PHE A 65 4.79 7.90 -27.40
N VAL A 66 3.77 8.77 -27.34
CA VAL A 66 3.89 10.23 -27.39
C VAL A 66 2.77 10.83 -26.52
N SER A 67 3.12 11.77 -25.66
CA SER A 67 2.15 12.59 -24.92
C SER A 67 2.23 14.03 -25.37
N ARG A 68 1.08 14.71 -25.42
CA ARG A 68 1.00 16.15 -25.71
C ARG A 68 0.41 16.95 -24.56
N GLY A 69 -0.37 16.33 -23.67
CA GLY A 69 -0.97 16.97 -22.49
C GLY A 69 -0.02 17.07 -21.29
N GLY A 70 1.17 16.46 -21.37
CA GLY A 70 2.21 16.63 -20.36
C GLY A 70 1.82 16.07 -19.00
N LEU A 71 1.95 16.87 -17.94
CA LEU A 71 1.58 16.45 -16.58
C LEU A 71 0.09 16.11 -16.45
N ALA A 72 -0.79 16.68 -17.27
CA ALA A 72 -2.20 16.32 -17.25
C ALA A 72 -2.41 14.86 -17.68
N ASP A 73 -1.74 14.43 -18.75
CA ASP A 73 -1.79 13.05 -19.21
C ASP A 73 -1.15 12.10 -18.19
N LEU A 74 -0.08 12.53 -17.50
CA LEU A 74 0.49 11.76 -16.37
C LEU A 74 -0.55 11.58 -15.27
N VAL A 75 -1.16 12.66 -14.79
CA VAL A 75 -2.19 12.57 -13.74
C VAL A 75 -3.34 11.69 -14.17
N ASP A 76 -3.77 11.75 -15.43
CA ASP A 76 -4.80 10.86 -15.96
C ASP A 76 -4.36 9.39 -15.94
N HIS A 77 -3.15 9.11 -16.41
CA HIS A 77 -2.57 7.77 -16.37
C HIS A 77 -2.41 7.21 -14.95
N LEU A 78 -2.09 8.07 -13.98
CA LEU A 78 -1.95 7.69 -12.57
C LEU A 78 -3.28 7.58 -11.83
N SER A 79 -4.36 8.14 -12.38
CA SER A 79 -5.66 8.18 -11.72
C SER A 79 -6.37 6.84 -11.87
N VAL A 80 -6.56 6.14 -10.76
CA VAL A 80 -7.29 4.88 -10.72
C VAL A 80 -8.66 5.08 -10.09
N GLY A 81 -9.69 4.51 -10.72
CA GLY A 81 -11.07 4.54 -10.26
C GLY A 81 -11.82 5.83 -10.62
N ASP A 82 -12.93 6.07 -9.89
CA ASP A 82 -13.82 7.20 -10.17
C ASP A 82 -13.19 8.54 -9.80
N ASN A 83 -13.22 9.50 -10.74
CA ASN A 83 -12.78 10.87 -10.49
C ASN A 83 -13.83 11.68 -9.70
N ALA A 84 -13.39 12.49 -8.74
CA ALA A 84 -14.25 13.44 -8.03
C ALA A 84 -14.31 14.80 -8.77
N CYS A 85 -13.22 15.17 -9.45
CA CYS A 85 -13.16 16.35 -10.30
C CYS A 85 -12.35 16.10 -11.58
N GLU A 86 -12.43 17.05 -12.50
CA GLU A 86 -11.52 17.13 -13.64
C GLU A 86 -10.06 17.39 -13.22
N ILE A 87 -9.15 17.29 -14.19
CA ILE A 87 -7.76 17.70 -14.00
C ILE A 87 -7.69 19.22 -13.88
N ILE A 88 -7.06 19.66 -12.80
CA ILE A 88 -6.69 21.05 -12.58
C ILE A 88 -5.24 21.19 -13.02
N THR A 89 -4.97 22.09 -13.96
CA THR A 89 -3.62 22.42 -14.42
C THR A 89 -3.27 23.83 -13.96
N LEU A 90 -2.10 23.97 -13.33
CA LEU A 90 -1.59 25.21 -12.78
C LEU A 90 -0.19 25.41 -13.34
N SER A 91 0.11 26.63 -13.79
CA SER A 91 1.45 26.96 -14.24
C SER A 91 1.81 28.39 -13.86
N GLY A 92 3.09 28.65 -13.66
CA GLY A 92 3.59 29.97 -13.33
C GLY A 92 5.09 30.06 -13.52
N ILE A 93 5.56 31.29 -13.74
CA ILE A 93 6.97 31.61 -13.87
C ILE A 93 7.26 32.70 -12.84
N SER A 94 8.35 32.54 -12.09
CA SER A 94 8.78 33.54 -11.11
C SER A 94 10.29 33.58 -11.06
N GLU A 95 10.84 34.73 -10.70
CA GLU A 95 12.28 34.94 -10.57
C GLU A 95 12.69 34.89 -9.10
N PHE A 96 13.92 34.44 -8.85
CA PHE A 96 14.56 34.57 -7.55
C PHE A 96 16.03 34.93 -7.71
N THR A 97 16.52 35.73 -6.77
CA THR A 97 17.94 36.08 -6.69
C THR A 97 18.65 35.09 -5.77
N GLU A 98 19.71 34.48 -6.26
CA GLU A 98 20.62 33.66 -5.47
C GLU A 98 22.03 34.26 -5.46
N ARG A 99 22.67 34.25 -4.30
CA ARG A 99 24.05 34.69 -4.15
C ARG A 99 25.00 33.53 -4.39
N VAL A 100 25.67 33.51 -5.54
CA VAL A 100 26.57 32.42 -5.96
C VAL A 100 27.97 32.92 -6.33
N PRO A 101 29.01 32.07 -6.23
CA PRO A 101 30.36 32.44 -6.64
C PRO A 101 30.47 32.43 -8.17
N VAL A 102 30.56 33.60 -8.79
CA VAL A 102 30.85 33.78 -10.22
C VAL A 102 32.30 34.21 -10.37
N ASN A 103 33.13 33.39 -11.02
CA ASN A 103 34.57 33.65 -11.19
C ASN A 103 35.31 33.95 -9.87
N GLY A 104 34.93 33.25 -8.79
CA GLY A 104 35.56 33.40 -7.46
C GLY A 104 35.10 34.62 -6.65
N LYS A 105 34.12 35.39 -7.13
CA LYS A 105 33.48 36.48 -6.37
C LYS A 105 32.01 36.16 -6.11
N MET A 106 31.53 36.41 -4.90
CA MET A 106 30.11 36.29 -4.59
C MET A 106 29.32 37.36 -5.34
N SER A 107 28.41 36.94 -6.21
CA SER A 107 27.56 37.81 -7.01
C SER A 107 26.10 37.36 -6.87
N ASP A 108 25.20 38.33 -6.89
CA ASP A 108 23.77 38.07 -6.94
C ASP A 108 23.40 37.75 -8.38
N VAL A 109 22.77 36.61 -8.60
CA VAL A 109 22.35 36.11 -9.91
C VAL A 109 20.85 35.88 -9.87
N ASP A 110 20.14 36.54 -10.78
CA ASP A 110 18.71 36.33 -10.96
C ASP A 110 18.47 35.09 -11.81
N ARG A 111 17.56 34.24 -11.34
CA ARG A 111 17.19 32.99 -12.00
C ARG A 111 15.69 32.91 -12.16
N GLU A 112 15.28 32.39 -13.31
CA GLU A 112 13.88 32.07 -13.58
C GLU A 112 13.57 30.64 -13.10
N CYS A 113 12.40 30.48 -12.48
CA CYS A 113 11.84 29.19 -12.11
C CYS A 113 10.43 29.04 -12.71
N THR A 114 10.27 28.04 -13.57
CA THR A 114 8.97 27.61 -14.08
C THR A 114 8.39 26.53 -13.17
N VAL A 115 7.10 26.66 -12.83
CA VAL A 115 6.32 25.68 -12.08
C VAL A 115 5.19 25.17 -12.96
N GLU A 116 5.07 23.86 -13.09
CA GLU A 116 3.96 23.16 -13.74
C GLU A 116 3.37 22.17 -12.73
N VAL A 117 2.05 22.21 -12.55
CA VAL A 117 1.32 21.28 -11.70
C VAL A 117 0.09 20.79 -12.42
N ALA A 118 -0.14 19.48 -12.38
CA ALA A 118 -1.44 18.91 -12.67
C ALA A 118 -1.92 18.15 -11.43
N LEU A 119 -3.21 18.22 -11.12
CA LEU A 119 -3.78 17.47 -10.02
C LEU A 119 -5.27 17.18 -10.23
N ARG A 120 -5.77 16.14 -9.58
CA ARG A 120 -7.21 15.89 -9.39
C ARG A 120 -7.44 15.16 -8.08
N TRP A 121 -8.68 15.20 -7.60
CA TRP A 121 -9.13 14.28 -6.57
C TRP A 121 -9.92 13.14 -7.21
N VAL A 122 -9.63 11.91 -6.81
CA VAL A 122 -10.42 10.71 -7.08
C VAL A 122 -11.32 10.39 -5.87
N LYS A 123 -12.32 9.53 -6.04
CA LYS A 123 -13.20 9.11 -4.94
C LYS A 123 -12.48 8.20 -3.94
N GLY A 124 -11.41 7.51 -4.37
CA GLY A 124 -10.55 6.68 -3.52
C GLY A 124 -9.87 7.44 -2.38
N TYR A 125 -9.13 6.72 -1.54
CA TYR A 125 -8.53 7.28 -0.32
C TYR A 125 -7.02 7.52 -0.46
N ASP A 126 -6.33 6.68 -1.24
CA ASP A 126 -4.88 6.71 -1.32
C ASP A 126 -4.38 7.92 -2.13
N PRO A 127 -3.48 8.76 -1.56
CA PRO A 127 -2.82 9.82 -2.29
C PRO A 127 -1.74 9.25 -3.21
N ARG A 128 -1.56 9.88 -4.37
CA ARG A 128 -0.42 9.67 -5.26
C ARG A 128 0.12 11.01 -5.75
N VAL A 129 1.24 11.44 -5.21
CA VAL A 129 1.89 12.72 -5.57
C VAL A 129 3.29 12.44 -6.12
N GLU A 130 3.49 12.70 -7.41
CA GLU A 130 4.80 12.60 -8.07
C GLU A 130 5.42 14.00 -8.23
N SER A 131 6.72 14.13 -7.96
CA SER A 131 7.42 15.42 -8.02
C SER A 131 8.72 15.32 -8.81
N PHE A 132 9.03 16.38 -9.55
CA PHE A 132 10.14 16.43 -10.50
C PHE A 132 10.85 17.78 -10.48
N VAL A 133 12.17 17.74 -10.60
CA VAL A 133 13.03 18.93 -10.80
C VAL A 133 13.83 18.71 -12.08
N ASN A 134 13.66 19.57 -13.08
CA ASN A 134 14.33 19.41 -14.39
C ASN A 134 14.20 17.99 -14.96
N THR A 135 13.00 17.40 -14.91
CA THR A 135 12.65 16.01 -15.32
C THR A 135 13.23 14.88 -14.46
N ILE A 136 14.01 15.21 -13.42
CA ILE A 136 14.53 14.22 -12.46
C ILE A 136 13.48 13.99 -11.37
N PRO A 137 13.04 12.75 -11.12
CA PRO A 137 12.09 12.45 -10.05
C PRO A 137 12.73 12.69 -8.67
N THR A 138 11.99 13.36 -7.79
CA THR A 138 12.40 13.63 -6.40
C THR A 138 11.60 12.74 -5.44
N SER A 139 12.06 11.51 -5.22
CA SER A 139 11.35 10.51 -4.41
C SER A 139 11.21 10.89 -2.94
N HIS A 140 12.10 11.74 -2.42
CA HIS A 140 12.05 12.24 -1.04
C HIS A 140 11.47 13.67 -0.95
N GLY A 141 10.95 14.21 -2.07
CA GLY A 141 10.35 15.53 -2.13
C GLY A 141 11.36 16.67 -2.08
N GLY A 142 11.17 17.63 -1.19
CA GLY A 142 12.03 18.81 -1.05
C GLY A 142 11.24 20.11 -0.94
N THR A 143 11.93 21.22 -1.16
CA THR A 143 11.38 22.58 -1.01
C THR A 143 10.17 22.84 -1.91
N HIS A 144 10.17 22.36 -3.15
CA HIS A 144 9.02 22.44 -4.07
C HIS A 144 7.80 21.68 -3.54
N SER A 145 7.99 20.43 -3.09
CA SER A 145 6.90 19.62 -2.53
C SER A 145 6.35 20.23 -1.23
N ALA A 146 7.21 20.77 -0.37
CA ALA A 146 6.79 21.46 0.85
C ALA A 146 5.95 22.72 0.55
N GLY A 147 6.34 23.48 -0.49
CA GLY A 147 5.59 24.63 -0.99
C GLY A 147 4.20 24.23 -1.49
N PHE A 148 4.14 23.16 -2.29
CA PHE A 148 2.89 22.57 -2.80
C PHE A 148 1.95 22.12 -1.67
N ASP A 149 2.44 21.32 -0.72
CA ASP A 149 1.64 20.81 0.41
C ASP A 149 1.03 21.95 1.23
N ARG A 150 1.85 22.99 1.51
CA ARG A 150 1.41 24.15 2.27
C ARG A 150 0.38 24.97 1.50
N ALA A 151 0.58 25.17 0.20
CA ALA A 151 -0.34 25.92 -0.65
C ALA A 151 -1.69 25.22 -0.76
N LEU A 152 -1.67 23.92 -1.05
CA LEU A 152 -2.84 23.07 -1.14
C LEU A 152 -3.66 23.12 0.15
N THR A 153 -3.01 22.91 1.30
CA THR A 153 -3.66 22.95 2.63
C THR A 153 -4.28 24.33 2.92
N ARG A 154 -3.60 25.41 2.54
CA ARG A 154 -4.08 26.79 2.74
C ARG A 154 -5.25 27.11 1.83
N ALA A 155 -5.16 26.83 0.53
CA ALA A 155 -6.24 27.08 -0.42
C ALA A 155 -7.53 26.33 -0.01
N VAL A 156 -7.41 25.07 0.42
CA VAL A 156 -8.57 24.31 0.88
C VAL A 156 -9.20 24.91 2.13
N ASN A 157 -8.42 25.23 3.16
CA ASN A 157 -8.97 25.75 4.41
C ASN A 157 -9.50 27.19 4.28
N ASP A 158 -8.79 28.05 3.57
CA ASP A 158 -9.06 29.48 3.53
C ASP A 158 -10.15 29.83 2.50
N VAL A 159 -10.37 28.95 1.50
CA VAL A 159 -11.31 29.18 0.39
C VAL A 159 -12.38 28.09 0.31
N LEU A 160 -11.98 26.82 0.07
CA LEU A 160 -12.94 25.76 -0.27
C LEU A 160 -13.85 25.36 0.90
N LEU A 161 -13.25 25.15 2.08
CA LEU A 161 -13.94 24.68 3.28
C LEU A 161 -14.42 25.82 4.19
N LYS A 162 -14.04 27.06 3.87
CA LYS A 162 -14.49 28.24 4.61
C LYS A 162 -16.02 28.27 4.67
N ASP A 163 -16.56 28.49 5.87
CA ASP A 163 -18.01 28.58 6.15
C ASP A 163 -18.83 27.33 5.75
N THR A 164 -18.18 26.16 5.61
CA THR A 164 -18.88 24.91 5.26
C THR A 164 -19.78 24.46 6.41
N ARG A 165 -21.10 24.47 6.18
CA ARG A 165 -22.13 24.15 7.19
C ARG A 165 -21.93 22.80 7.89
N LYS A 166 -21.50 21.78 7.16
CA LYS A 166 -21.23 20.43 7.70
C LYS A 166 -20.13 20.44 8.78
N LEU A 167 -19.21 21.40 8.73
CA LEU A 167 -18.12 21.54 9.71
C LEU A 167 -18.47 22.51 10.86
N ALA A 168 -19.64 23.15 10.85
CA ALA A 168 -19.99 24.20 11.82
C ALA A 168 -19.97 23.72 13.27
N LYS A 169 -20.36 22.46 13.54
CA LYS A 169 -20.27 21.86 14.89
C LYS A 169 -18.80 21.72 15.32
N LEU A 170 -17.97 21.14 14.45
CA LEU A 170 -16.54 20.97 14.70
C LEU A 170 -15.81 22.32 14.80
N ALA A 171 -16.34 23.37 14.18
CA ALA A 171 -15.78 24.71 14.24
C ALA A 171 -15.85 25.31 15.64
N ARG A 172 -16.95 25.05 16.38
CA ARG A 172 -17.09 25.47 17.79
C ARG A 172 -16.08 24.80 18.72
N GLU A 173 -15.58 23.64 18.32
CA GLU A 173 -14.55 22.88 19.05
C GLU A 173 -13.12 23.12 18.52
N ASN A 174 -12.93 24.04 17.55
CA ASN A 174 -11.67 24.26 16.84
C ASN A 174 -11.08 23.01 16.13
N LYS A 175 -11.93 22.05 15.75
CA LYS A 175 -11.55 20.79 15.08
C LYS A 175 -11.92 20.73 13.59
N HIS A 176 -12.33 21.84 13.00
CA HIS A 176 -12.84 21.91 11.63
C HIS A 176 -11.76 22.06 10.54
N ARG A 177 -10.51 22.35 10.92
CA ARG A 177 -9.44 22.60 9.95
C ARG A 177 -8.92 21.29 9.35
N ALA A 178 -8.81 21.27 8.04
CA ALA A 178 -8.19 20.18 7.31
C ALA A 178 -6.67 20.19 7.50
N THR A 179 -6.11 19.03 7.79
CA THR A 179 -4.68 18.74 7.86
C THR A 179 -4.15 18.33 6.48
N LYS A 180 -2.82 18.18 6.32
CA LYS A 180 -2.22 17.72 5.07
C LYS A 180 -2.86 16.41 4.59
N ASP A 181 -2.99 15.44 5.48
CA ASP A 181 -3.51 14.11 5.15
C ASP A 181 -4.99 14.15 4.73
N ASP A 182 -5.80 14.99 5.39
CA ASP A 182 -7.21 15.18 5.01
C ASP A 182 -7.32 15.74 3.58
N VAL A 183 -6.41 16.65 3.22
CA VAL A 183 -6.43 17.33 1.91
C VAL A 183 -5.86 16.45 0.80
N GLN A 184 -4.90 15.59 1.14
CA GLN A 184 -4.29 14.66 0.20
C GLN A 184 -5.11 13.37 0.01
N GLU A 185 -6.12 13.09 0.84
CA GLU A 185 -6.98 11.91 0.66
C GLU A 185 -7.53 11.83 -0.79
N GLY A 186 -7.15 10.78 -1.51
CA GLY A 186 -7.52 10.56 -2.92
C GLY A 186 -6.97 11.61 -3.89
N LEU A 187 -5.92 12.35 -3.54
CA LEU A 187 -5.27 13.30 -4.44
C LEU A 187 -4.31 12.56 -5.37
N VAL A 188 -4.49 12.75 -6.68
CA VAL A 188 -3.50 12.35 -7.70
C VAL A 188 -2.89 13.62 -8.27
N ALA A 189 -1.59 13.83 -8.08
CA ALA A 189 -0.92 15.06 -8.49
C ALA A 189 0.48 14.80 -9.06
N ALA A 190 0.88 15.65 -10.00
CA ALA A 190 2.22 15.74 -10.54
C ALA A 190 2.70 17.19 -10.46
N LEU A 191 3.88 17.40 -9.86
CA LEU A 191 4.53 18.70 -9.70
C LEU A 191 5.89 18.68 -10.41
N LYS A 192 6.13 19.62 -11.31
CA LYS A 192 7.42 19.79 -11.99
C LYS A 192 7.90 21.22 -11.83
N VAL A 193 9.14 21.38 -11.41
CA VAL A 193 9.83 22.68 -11.42
C VAL A 193 11.03 22.63 -12.35
N VAL A 194 11.24 23.72 -13.09
CA VAL A 194 12.36 23.87 -14.03
C VAL A 194 13.09 25.16 -13.73
N PHE A 195 14.37 25.06 -13.38
CA PHE A 195 15.22 26.22 -13.11
C PHE A 195 16.73 25.88 -13.20
N PRO A 196 17.60 26.88 -13.42
CA PRO A 196 19.05 26.67 -13.49
C PRO A 196 19.67 26.30 -12.14
N GLU A 197 20.66 25.40 -12.18
CA GLU A 197 21.51 25.00 -11.05
C GLU A 197 20.73 24.59 -9.77
N PRO A 198 19.87 23.56 -9.85
CA PRO A 198 19.16 23.04 -8.69
C PRO A 198 20.13 22.48 -7.64
N GLN A 199 19.91 22.84 -6.38
CA GLN A 199 20.66 22.30 -5.24
C GLN A 199 19.85 21.17 -4.62
N PHE A 200 20.42 19.96 -4.61
CA PHE A 200 19.82 18.79 -3.98
C PHE A 200 20.49 18.46 -2.66
N ARG A 201 19.74 17.84 -1.74
CA ARG A 201 20.32 17.22 -0.55
C ARG A 201 20.91 15.86 -0.94
N GLY A 202 22.22 15.71 -0.71
CA GLY A 202 22.95 14.48 -1.03
C GLY A 202 23.18 14.23 -2.52
N GLN A 203 23.93 13.18 -2.81
CA GLN A 203 24.38 12.86 -4.17
C GLN A 203 23.29 12.26 -5.07
N THR A 204 22.31 11.56 -4.48
CA THR A 204 21.27 10.82 -5.21
C THR A 204 20.22 11.73 -5.87
N LYS A 205 20.28 13.04 -5.65
CA LYS A 205 19.34 14.05 -6.18
C LYS A 205 17.86 13.74 -5.91
N GLN A 206 17.59 13.10 -4.78
CA GLN A 206 16.25 12.63 -4.42
C GLN A 206 15.41 13.69 -3.70
N GLU A 207 16.05 14.72 -3.12
CA GLU A 207 15.39 15.77 -2.37
C GLU A 207 15.91 17.16 -2.77
N LEU A 208 15.01 18.08 -3.14
CA LEU A 208 15.39 19.45 -3.48
C LEU A 208 15.66 20.29 -2.23
N GLY A 209 16.79 21.00 -2.23
CA GLY A 209 17.24 21.87 -1.13
C GLY A 209 17.16 23.37 -1.42
N THR A 210 16.94 23.83 -2.65
CA THR A 210 16.91 25.26 -3.01
C THR A 210 15.76 25.99 -2.30
N PRO A 211 16.00 26.89 -1.32
CA PRO A 211 14.94 27.43 -0.46
C PRO A 211 13.93 28.33 -1.16
N ALA A 212 14.37 29.13 -2.14
CA ALA A 212 13.51 30.08 -2.85
C ALA A 212 12.34 29.41 -3.58
N VAL A 213 12.53 28.16 -4.03
CA VAL A 213 11.54 27.40 -4.80
C VAL A 213 10.28 27.11 -3.98
N GLU A 214 10.41 26.95 -2.66
CA GLU A 214 9.25 26.70 -1.78
C GLU A 214 8.21 27.81 -1.87
N LYS A 215 8.65 29.07 -1.82
CA LYS A 215 7.78 30.24 -1.91
C LYS A 215 7.16 30.36 -3.30
N ILE A 216 7.96 30.16 -4.35
CA ILE A 216 7.50 30.26 -5.74
C ILE A 216 6.38 29.25 -6.01
N VAL A 217 6.60 27.98 -5.67
CA VAL A 217 5.58 26.93 -5.82
C VAL A 217 4.36 27.25 -4.97
N TYR A 218 4.56 27.73 -3.74
CA TYR A 218 3.45 28.10 -2.85
C TYR A 218 2.52 29.13 -3.48
N GLU A 219 3.05 30.23 -4.02
CA GLU A 219 2.24 31.30 -4.59
C GLU A 219 1.50 30.85 -5.86
N VAL A 220 2.19 30.15 -6.77
CA VAL A 220 1.58 29.64 -8.02
C VAL A 220 0.43 28.69 -7.71
N VAL A 221 0.66 27.72 -6.83
CA VAL A 221 -0.34 26.70 -6.49
C VAL A 221 -1.51 27.31 -5.72
N LYS A 222 -1.23 28.16 -4.73
CA LYS A 222 -2.28 28.78 -3.91
C LYS A 222 -3.16 29.71 -4.74
N GLY A 223 -2.55 30.54 -5.60
CA GLY A 223 -3.28 31.45 -6.48
C GLY A 223 -4.22 30.67 -7.40
N GLY A 224 -3.67 29.72 -8.16
CA GLY A 224 -4.48 28.98 -9.13
C GLY A 224 -5.55 28.07 -8.50
N LEU A 225 -5.30 27.48 -7.32
CA LEU A 225 -6.34 26.75 -6.59
C LEU A 225 -7.42 27.68 -6.02
N THR A 226 -7.04 28.87 -5.54
CA THR A 226 -8.00 29.86 -5.05
C THR A 226 -8.92 30.32 -6.18
N ASP A 227 -8.36 30.57 -7.36
CA ASP A 227 -9.13 30.93 -8.55
C ASP A 227 -10.06 29.80 -8.98
N TRP A 228 -9.57 28.55 -9.00
CA TRP A 228 -10.39 27.39 -9.37
C TRP A 228 -11.54 27.18 -8.37
N PHE A 229 -11.27 27.20 -7.05
CA PHE A 229 -12.31 27.08 -6.01
C PHE A 229 -13.27 28.28 -5.97
N GLY A 230 -12.79 29.48 -6.33
CA GLY A 230 -13.55 30.73 -6.32
C GLY A 230 -14.53 30.89 -7.48
N GLY A 231 -14.48 30.02 -8.48
CA GLY A 231 -15.43 30.01 -9.60
C GLY A 231 -14.81 29.70 -10.97
N GLY A 232 -13.49 29.53 -11.05
CA GLY A 232 -12.82 29.09 -12.29
C GLY A 232 -13.14 27.65 -12.69
N GLY A 233 -13.47 26.79 -11.72
CA GLY A 233 -13.87 25.40 -11.97
C GLY A 233 -15.39 25.20 -12.13
N PRO A 234 -15.84 24.07 -12.72
CA PRO A 234 -17.23 23.67 -12.73
C PRO A 234 -17.78 23.52 -11.31
N LYS A 235 -18.91 24.18 -11.01
CA LYS A 235 -19.54 24.16 -9.67
C LYS A 235 -19.79 22.73 -9.16
N THR A 236 -20.14 21.80 -10.04
CA THR A 236 -20.34 20.38 -9.70
C THR A 236 -19.07 19.74 -9.14
N HIS A 237 -17.93 19.98 -9.78
CA HIS A 237 -16.63 19.45 -9.37
C HIS A 237 -16.14 20.11 -8.08
N ILE A 238 -16.26 21.44 -7.96
CA ILE A 238 -15.91 22.16 -6.73
C ILE A 238 -16.71 21.62 -5.54
N ASN A 239 -18.02 21.40 -5.72
CA ASN A 239 -18.88 20.84 -4.67
C ASN A 239 -18.50 19.39 -4.32
N ALA A 240 -18.17 18.56 -5.32
CA ALA A 240 -17.73 17.19 -5.08
C ALA A 240 -16.42 17.13 -4.27
N VAL A 241 -15.43 17.96 -4.61
CA VAL A 241 -14.18 18.09 -3.84
C VAL A 241 -14.47 18.62 -2.44
N ARG A 242 -15.31 19.65 -2.30
CA ARG A 242 -15.71 20.18 -0.99
C ARG A 242 -16.31 19.09 -0.10
N ASP A 243 -17.24 18.30 -0.64
CA ASP A 243 -17.90 17.23 0.11
C ASP A 243 -16.93 16.12 0.50
N LYS A 244 -16.03 15.71 -0.40
CA LYS A 244 -15.00 14.71 -0.11
C LYS A 244 -14.09 15.17 1.04
N LEU A 245 -13.49 16.35 0.92
CA LEU A 245 -12.55 16.85 1.93
C LEU A 245 -13.25 17.16 3.27
N THR A 246 -14.52 17.60 3.23
CA THR A 246 -15.34 17.76 4.44
C THR A 246 -15.53 16.42 5.16
N ASN A 247 -15.83 15.36 4.42
CA ASN A 247 -16.01 14.02 4.99
C ASN A 247 -14.69 13.47 5.56
N ALA A 248 -13.55 13.71 4.89
CA ALA A 248 -12.23 13.33 5.39
C ALA A 248 -11.97 13.96 6.78
N VAL A 249 -12.20 15.27 6.93
CA VAL A 249 -12.07 15.98 8.21
C VAL A 249 -13.00 15.41 9.29
N ILE A 250 -14.28 15.20 8.96
CA ILE A 250 -15.25 14.64 9.91
C ILE A 250 -14.79 13.25 10.36
N ASN A 251 -14.42 12.38 9.42
CA ASN A 251 -13.99 11.01 9.68
C ASN A 251 -12.79 10.99 10.63
N ARG A 252 -11.73 11.76 10.35
CA ARG A 252 -10.56 11.87 11.23
C ARG A 252 -10.94 12.27 12.66
N VAL A 253 -11.74 13.33 12.80
CA VAL A 253 -12.13 13.81 14.13
C VAL A 253 -12.99 12.78 14.88
N THR A 254 -13.92 12.12 14.19
CA THR A 254 -14.77 11.09 14.81
C THR A 254 -13.97 9.85 15.21
N SER A 255 -13.07 9.37 14.36
CA SER A 255 -12.19 8.23 14.66
C SER A 255 -11.33 8.51 15.87
N LYS A 256 -10.69 9.68 15.92
CA LYS A 256 -9.89 10.11 17.07
C LYS A 256 -10.70 10.19 18.36
N GLN A 257 -11.91 10.76 18.32
CA GLN A 257 -12.79 10.83 19.49
C GLN A 257 -13.25 9.44 19.97
N MET A 258 -13.54 8.52 19.04
CA MET A 258 -13.87 7.13 19.37
C MET A 258 -12.69 6.42 20.03
N LEU A 259 -11.48 6.59 19.50
CA LEU A 259 -10.26 6.01 20.07
C LEU A 259 -9.96 6.57 21.46
N GLU A 260 -10.04 7.88 21.67
CA GLU A 260 -9.84 8.50 22.99
C GLU A 260 -10.88 8.01 24.01
N THR A 261 -12.14 7.88 23.60
CA THR A 261 -13.21 7.35 24.45
C THR A 261 -12.94 5.90 24.84
N ARG A 262 -12.48 5.08 23.89
CA ARG A 262 -12.10 3.68 24.15
C ARG A 262 -10.85 3.55 25.01
N ARG A 263 -9.82 4.36 24.79
CA ARG A 263 -8.63 4.39 25.65
C ARG A 263 -9.01 4.75 27.09
N LYS A 264 -9.88 5.74 27.28
CA LYS A 264 -10.42 6.09 28.61
C LYS A 264 -11.23 4.94 29.23
N ALA A 265 -12.11 4.31 28.47
CA ALA A 265 -12.87 3.15 28.95
C ALA A 265 -11.96 1.96 29.34
N ALA A 266 -10.93 1.67 28.52
CA ALA A 266 -9.94 0.64 28.81
C ALA A 266 -9.13 0.94 30.08
N SER A 267 -8.77 2.21 30.31
CA SER A 267 -8.05 2.64 31.53
C SER A 267 -8.89 2.56 32.81
N MET A 268 -10.21 2.54 32.71
CA MET A 268 -11.14 2.46 33.85
C MET A 268 -11.57 1.02 34.21
N GLY A 269 -11.04 0.00 33.53
CA GLY A 269 -11.21 -1.42 33.89
C GLY A 269 -12.25 -2.18 33.05
N SER A 270 -11.77 -3.16 32.29
CA SER A 270 -12.44 -4.31 31.64
C SER A 270 -13.77 -4.16 30.88
N THR A 271 -14.30 -2.95 30.66
CA THR A 271 -15.62 -2.73 30.02
C THR A 271 -15.57 -2.32 28.55
N GLY A 272 -14.46 -2.58 27.84
CA GLY A 272 -14.30 -2.21 26.44
C GLY A 272 -13.69 -3.26 25.52
N MET A 273 -13.39 -4.46 26.04
CA MET A 273 -12.76 -5.53 25.27
C MET A 273 -13.81 -6.36 24.52
N PRO A 274 -13.51 -6.91 23.34
CA PRO A 274 -14.48 -7.74 22.63
C PRO A 274 -14.81 -8.99 23.47
N ASP A 275 -16.09 -9.27 23.73
CA ASP A 275 -16.54 -10.38 24.58
C ASP A 275 -15.99 -11.74 24.15
N LYS A 276 -15.73 -11.90 22.86
CA LYS A 276 -15.23 -13.14 22.27
C LYS A 276 -13.72 -13.33 22.40
N LEU A 277 -12.97 -12.28 22.72
CA LEU A 277 -11.53 -12.33 22.90
C LEU A 277 -11.21 -13.09 24.19
N ALA A 278 -10.44 -14.16 24.06
CA ALA A 278 -9.74 -14.74 25.18
C ALA A 278 -8.37 -14.07 25.27
N ASP A 279 -8.17 -13.18 26.23
CA ASP A 279 -6.95 -12.39 26.30
C ASP A 279 -5.76 -13.15 26.94
N CYS A 280 -4.56 -12.60 26.83
CA CYS A 280 -3.37 -13.05 27.55
C CYS A 280 -3.06 -12.16 28.76
N ARG A 281 -2.25 -12.66 29.71
CA ARG A 281 -1.90 -11.93 30.94
C ARG A 281 -0.86 -10.84 30.72
N THR A 282 0.06 -11.05 29.78
CA THR A 282 1.19 -10.16 29.50
C THR A 282 1.12 -9.67 28.07
N HIS A 283 1.25 -8.36 27.89
CA HIS A 283 1.28 -7.68 26.60
C HIS A 283 2.70 -7.18 26.30
N GLY A 284 3.08 -7.14 25.03
CA GLY A 284 4.37 -6.63 24.60
C GLY A 284 4.89 -7.31 23.33
N PRO A 285 6.18 -7.15 23.01
CA PRO A 285 6.78 -7.71 21.80
C PRO A 285 6.69 -9.25 21.72
N ASP A 286 6.74 -9.92 22.87
CA ASP A 286 6.71 -11.39 22.94
C ASP A 286 5.29 -11.97 22.94
N SER A 287 4.26 -11.14 23.08
CA SER A 287 2.87 -11.58 23.09
C SER A 287 2.27 -11.70 21.68
N GLU A 288 1.26 -12.55 21.57
CA GLU A 288 0.66 -12.91 20.30
C GLU A 288 -0.86 -12.80 20.35
N LEU A 289 -1.46 -12.35 19.26
CA LEU A 289 -2.88 -12.48 19.00
C LEU A 289 -3.09 -13.48 17.86
N ILE A 290 -3.72 -14.60 18.16
CA ILE A 290 -4.10 -15.60 17.16
C ILE A 290 -5.57 -15.37 16.79
N ILE A 291 -5.78 -15.04 15.52
CA ILE A 291 -7.10 -14.85 14.92
C ILE A 291 -7.52 -16.19 14.35
N VAL A 292 -8.62 -16.75 14.87
CA VAL A 292 -9.07 -18.10 14.51
C VAL A 292 -10.37 -18.04 13.72
N GLU A 293 -10.45 -18.83 12.66
CA GLU A 293 -11.67 -19.02 11.89
C GLU A 293 -12.72 -19.81 12.69
N GLY A 294 -13.85 -19.18 12.98
CA GLY A 294 -15.00 -19.81 13.62
C GLY A 294 -14.80 -20.14 15.11
N ASP A 295 -15.90 -20.56 15.75
CA ASP A 295 -15.87 -21.01 17.14
C ASP A 295 -15.37 -22.48 17.26
N SER A 296 -15.34 -23.23 16.15
CA SER A 296 -14.95 -24.65 16.12
C SER A 296 -13.49 -24.87 16.49
N ALA A 297 -12.56 -24.13 15.89
CA ALA A 297 -11.13 -24.19 16.25
C ALA A 297 -10.80 -23.33 17.49
N ALA A 298 -11.68 -22.39 17.85
CA ALA A 298 -11.43 -21.46 18.96
C ALA A 298 -11.43 -22.14 20.33
N GLY A 299 -12.28 -23.15 20.55
CA GLY A 299 -12.33 -23.91 21.80
C GLY A 299 -10.98 -24.60 22.09
N PRO A 300 -10.52 -25.49 21.19
CA PRO A 300 -9.21 -26.12 21.32
C PRO A 300 -8.06 -25.11 21.38
N ALA A 301 -8.10 -24.03 20.59
CA ALA A 301 -7.07 -22.99 20.64
C ALA A 301 -7.00 -22.28 22.00
N LYS A 302 -8.15 -22.00 22.62
CA LYS A 302 -8.22 -21.39 23.96
C LYS A 302 -7.67 -22.31 25.04
N ALA A 303 -7.88 -23.62 24.91
CA ALA A 303 -7.41 -24.62 25.86
C ALA A 303 -5.91 -24.92 25.71
N GLY A 304 -5.40 -25.01 24.48
CA GLY A 304 -4.01 -25.39 24.18
C GLY A 304 -2.99 -24.26 24.23
N ARG A 305 -3.42 -23.00 24.32
CA ARG A 305 -2.51 -21.85 24.31
C ARG A 305 -1.74 -21.68 25.62
N ASN A 306 -0.59 -21.02 25.52
CA ASN A 306 0.02 -20.39 26.68
C ASN A 306 -0.71 -19.08 27.02
N SER A 307 -1.60 -19.13 28.03
CA SER A 307 -2.38 -17.96 28.47
C SER A 307 -1.54 -16.80 29.03
N ALA A 308 -0.25 -16.99 29.27
CA ALA A 308 0.64 -15.90 29.68
C ALA A 308 0.82 -14.88 28.57
N ASN A 309 1.08 -15.33 27.33
CA ASN A 309 1.50 -14.47 26.21
C ASN A 309 0.65 -14.63 24.94
N THR A 310 -0.23 -15.63 24.83
CA THR A 310 -1.04 -15.88 23.63
C THR A 310 -2.51 -15.56 23.85
N ALA A 311 -3.05 -14.59 23.12
CA ALA A 311 -4.45 -14.24 23.04
C ALA A 311 -5.14 -14.93 21.84
N ILE A 312 -6.43 -15.29 21.98
CA ILE A 312 -7.22 -15.92 20.92
C ILE A 312 -8.44 -15.05 20.61
N LEU A 313 -8.58 -14.65 19.35
CA LEU A 313 -9.74 -13.92 18.83
C LEU A 313 -10.47 -14.76 17.78
N PRO A 314 -11.62 -15.37 18.10
CA PRO A 314 -12.42 -16.08 17.11
C PRO A 314 -13.17 -15.10 16.21
N LEU A 315 -13.26 -15.42 14.92
CA LEU A 315 -14.08 -14.70 13.94
C LEU A 315 -15.38 -15.45 13.66
N ARG A 316 -16.51 -14.74 13.71
CA ARG A 316 -17.81 -15.32 13.38
C ARG A 316 -18.19 -14.94 11.95
N GLY A 317 -17.75 -15.77 11.01
CA GLY A 317 -18.00 -15.59 9.58
C GLY A 317 -16.98 -14.69 8.89
N LYS A 318 -17.33 -14.24 7.68
CA LYS A 318 -16.43 -13.48 6.82
C LYS A 318 -16.32 -12.02 7.27
N VAL A 319 -15.09 -11.52 7.34
CA VAL A 319 -14.82 -10.11 7.61
C VAL A 319 -15.30 -9.26 6.44
N VAL A 320 -15.71 -8.02 6.72
CA VAL A 320 -16.07 -7.07 5.66
C VAL A 320 -14.90 -6.88 4.68
N ASN A 321 -15.19 -6.88 3.38
CA ASN A 321 -14.19 -6.53 2.38
C ASN A 321 -13.87 -5.03 2.48
N ALA A 322 -12.79 -4.71 3.19
CA ALA A 322 -12.30 -3.35 3.39
C ALA A 322 -11.89 -2.64 2.09
N GLY A 323 -11.54 -3.37 1.02
CA GLY A 323 -11.23 -2.80 -0.30
C GLY A 323 -12.44 -2.10 -0.89
N LYS A 324 -13.60 -2.79 -0.89
CA LYS A 324 -14.86 -2.28 -1.44
C LYS A 324 -15.70 -1.45 -0.45
N ALA A 325 -15.63 -1.75 0.84
CA ALA A 325 -16.49 -1.12 1.84
C ALA A 325 -16.04 0.30 2.20
N THR A 326 -17.02 1.16 2.45
CA THR A 326 -16.79 2.50 3.01
C THR A 326 -16.28 2.41 4.45
N LEU A 327 -15.57 3.45 4.92
CA LEU A 327 -15.11 3.52 6.31
C LEU A 327 -16.24 3.24 7.31
N LYS A 328 -17.42 3.84 7.10
CA LYS A 328 -18.59 3.61 7.97
C LYS A 328 -18.98 2.14 8.02
N GLN A 329 -19.05 1.46 6.89
CA GLN A 329 -19.38 0.02 6.85
C GLN A 329 -18.33 -0.84 7.56
N VAL A 330 -17.05 -0.45 7.48
CA VAL A 330 -15.97 -1.13 8.23
C VAL A 330 -16.10 -0.86 9.72
N LEU A 331 -16.45 0.36 10.12
CA LEU A 331 -16.65 0.72 11.52
C LEU A 331 -17.92 0.09 12.13
N ASP A 332 -18.95 -0.12 11.33
CA ASP A 332 -20.20 -0.78 11.74
C ASP A 332 -20.05 -2.32 11.79
N ASN A 333 -18.98 -2.88 11.19
CA ASN A 333 -18.73 -4.32 11.19
C ASN A 333 -18.14 -4.79 12.52
N ALA A 334 -18.89 -5.67 13.21
CA ALA A 334 -18.51 -6.18 14.53
C ALA A 334 -17.15 -6.91 14.54
N GLU A 335 -16.82 -7.64 13.47
CA GLU A 335 -15.56 -8.40 13.36
C GLU A 335 -14.35 -7.46 13.23
N ALA A 336 -14.44 -6.46 12.35
CA ALA A 336 -13.42 -5.43 12.21
C ALA A 336 -13.25 -4.61 13.49
N GLN A 337 -14.36 -4.25 14.16
CA GLN A 337 -14.32 -3.55 15.44
C GLN A 337 -13.67 -4.37 16.54
N ALA A 338 -13.97 -5.67 16.61
CA ALA A 338 -13.33 -6.56 17.56
C ALA A 338 -11.82 -6.61 17.33
N LEU A 339 -11.38 -6.67 16.07
CA LEU A 339 -9.96 -6.69 15.74
C LEU A 339 -9.24 -5.39 16.12
N PHE A 340 -9.76 -4.23 15.73
CA PHE A 340 -9.16 -2.93 16.08
C PHE A 340 -9.07 -2.74 17.60
N THR A 341 -10.12 -3.16 18.31
CA THR A 341 -10.17 -3.03 19.77
C THR A 341 -9.23 -4.01 20.46
N ALA A 342 -9.15 -5.26 19.97
CA ALA A 342 -8.20 -6.24 20.49
C ALA A 342 -6.75 -5.76 20.31
N ILE A 343 -6.38 -5.28 19.12
CA ILE A 343 -5.01 -4.81 18.85
C ILE A 343 -4.67 -3.56 19.67
N GLY A 344 -5.63 -2.65 19.86
CA GLY A 344 -5.49 -1.50 20.78
C GLY A 344 -4.64 -0.34 20.25
N ALA A 345 -4.09 -0.45 19.04
CA ALA A 345 -3.23 0.55 18.39
C ALA A 345 -4.00 1.67 17.67
N GLY A 346 -5.31 1.55 17.52
CA GLY A 346 -6.10 2.43 16.63
C GLY A 346 -6.26 1.85 15.24
N SER A 347 -6.60 2.70 14.26
CA SER A 347 -6.79 2.30 12.86
C SER A 347 -6.67 3.49 11.91
N GLY A 348 -6.35 3.21 10.65
CA GLY A 348 -6.12 4.20 9.60
C GLY A 348 -4.97 5.14 9.94
N ASN A 349 -5.19 6.44 9.76
CA ASN A 349 -4.18 7.48 10.00
C ASN A 349 -3.85 7.67 11.49
N ASP A 350 -4.71 7.23 12.41
CA ASP A 350 -4.47 7.30 13.85
C ASP A 350 -3.85 6.01 14.41
N PHE A 351 -3.41 5.09 13.54
CA PHE A 351 -2.78 3.84 13.95
C PHE A 351 -1.38 4.09 14.53
N ASP A 352 -1.18 3.68 15.78
CA ASP A 352 0.06 3.81 16.53
C ASP A 352 0.62 2.41 16.86
N ILE A 353 1.68 2.04 16.15
CA ILE A 353 2.30 0.71 16.24
C ILE A 353 2.92 0.42 17.61
N ASP A 354 3.37 1.46 18.33
CA ASP A 354 3.94 1.34 19.66
C ASP A 354 2.86 1.10 20.73
N ALA A 355 1.63 1.52 20.43
CA ALA A 355 0.46 1.24 21.27
C ALA A 355 -0.15 -0.16 21.02
N ALA A 356 0.38 -0.94 20.06
CA ALA A 356 -0.13 -2.28 19.78
C ALA A 356 0.10 -3.23 20.98
N ARG A 357 -0.95 -3.93 21.41
CA ARG A 357 -0.93 -4.80 22.59
C ARG A 357 -0.20 -6.12 22.38
N TYR A 358 -0.01 -6.52 21.12
CA TYR A 358 0.60 -7.78 20.75
C TYR A 358 1.73 -7.53 19.75
N GLY A 359 2.89 -8.14 19.99
CA GLY A 359 4.03 -8.04 19.08
C GLY A 359 3.84 -8.88 17.81
N ARG A 360 3.00 -9.93 17.86
CA ARG A 360 2.70 -10.76 16.69
C ARG A 360 1.19 -10.96 16.52
N ILE A 361 0.72 -10.82 15.27
CA ILE A 361 -0.65 -11.13 14.86
C ILE A 361 -0.58 -12.35 13.96
N VAL A 362 -1.16 -13.46 14.38
CA VAL A 362 -1.13 -14.74 13.65
C VAL A 362 -2.54 -15.05 13.12
N ILE A 363 -2.67 -15.20 11.81
CA ILE A 363 -3.90 -15.61 11.14
C ILE A 363 -3.90 -17.14 11.06
N LEU A 364 -4.85 -17.76 11.73
CA LEU A 364 -5.06 -19.21 11.75
C LEU A 364 -6.43 -19.53 11.13
N CYS A 365 -6.40 -19.90 9.85
CA CYS A 365 -7.57 -20.26 9.05
C CYS A 365 -7.41 -21.67 8.48
N ASP A 366 -8.51 -22.28 8.06
CA ASP A 366 -8.49 -23.61 7.46
C ASP A 366 -7.76 -23.60 6.11
N ALA A 367 -7.20 -24.75 5.74
CA ALA A 367 -6.47 -24.95 4.48
C ALA A 367 -7.44 -25.22 3.31
N ASP A 368 -8.54 -24.47 3.24
CA ASP A 368 -9.57 -24.58 2.22
C ASP A 368 -9.79 -23.24 1.48
N VAL A 369 -10.82 -23.21 0.63
CA VAL A 369 -11.18 -22.03 -0.16
C VAL A 369 -11.74 -20.90 0.70
N ASP A 370 -12.45 -21.23 1.79
CA ASP A 370 -13.10 -20.26 2.66
C ASP A 370 -12.09 -19.62 3.62
N GLY A 371 -11.18 -20.41 4.21
CA GLY A 371 -10.06 -19.93 5.01
C GLY A 371 -9.09 -19.08 4.19
N SER A 372 -8.85 -19.45 2.93
CA SER A 372 -8.08 -18.61 2.00
C SER A 372 -8.77 -17.27 1.72
N HIS A 373 -10.10 -17.26 1.58
CA HIS A 373 -10.88 -16.04 1.41
C HIS A 373 -10.87 -15.17 2.67
N ILE A 374 -11.05 -15.74 3.86
CA ILE A 374 -10.98 -15.01 5.14
C ILE A 374 -9.58 -14.41 5.35
N ARG A 375 -8.53 -15.17 5.05
CA ARG A 375 -7.16 -14.67 5.08
C ARG A 375 -6.98 -13.45 4.17
N CYS A 376 -7.48 -13.50 2.93
CA CYS A 376 -7.45 -12.34 2.03
C CYS A 376 -8.22 -11.13 2.58
N LEU A 377 -9.40 -11.34 3.16
CA LEU A 377 -10.20 -10.26 3.77
C LEU A 377 -9.50 -9.61 4.96
N LEU A 378 -8.89 -10.42 5.84
CA LEU A 378 -8.11 -9.95 6.98
C LEU A 378 -6.87 -9.16 6.53
N LEU A 379 -6.14 -9.68 5.56
CA LEU A 379 -4.97 -8.99 5.02
C LEU A 379 -5.34 -7.67 4.35
N THR A 380 -6.49 -7.62 3.67
CA THR A 380 -7.01 -6.38 3.09
C THR A 380 -7.36 -5.36 4.17
N LEU A 381 -8.00 -5.80 5.26
CA LEU A 381 -8.34 -4.94 6.40
C LEU A 381 -7.07 -4.41 7.09
N ILE A 382 -6.09 -5.28 7.33
CA ILE A 382 -4.80 -4.90 7.94
C ILE A 382 -4.03 -3.96 7.01
N HIS A 383 -3.94 -4.26 5.72
CA HIS A 383 -3.26 -3.43 4.74
C HIS A 383 -3.84 -2.01 4.67
N LYS A 384 -5.17 -1.88 4.74
CA LYS A 384 -5.86 -0.60 4.62
C LYS A 384 -5.87 0.22 5.90
N TYR A 385 -6.01 -0.42 7.06
CA TYR A 385 -6.24 0.28 8.33
C TYR A 385 -5.17 0.07 9.40
N MET A 386 -4.23 -0.85 9.20
CA MET A 386 -3.20 -1.19 10.18
C MET A 386 -1.87 -1.50 9.47
N ARG A 387 -1.60 -0.77 8.38
CA ARG A 387 -0.48 -0.98 7.48
C ARG A 387 0.88 -1.12 8.19
N PRO A 388 1.19 -0.34 9.25
CA PRO A 388 2.45 -0.49 9.97
C PRO A 388 2.74 -1.89 10.52
N LEU A 389 1.70 -2.70 10.80
CA LEU A 389 1.90 -4.11 11.21
C LEU A 389 2.56 -4.95 10.12
N LEU A 390 2.28 -4.66 8.84
CA LEU A 390 2.87 -5.38 7.70
C LEU A 390 4.26 -4.85 7.37
N THR A 391 4.49 -3.54 7.47
CA THR A 391 5.83 -2.97 7.19
C THR A 391 6.84 -3.40 8.26
N GLU A 392 6.42 -3.54 9.51
CA GLU A 392 7.27 -4.07 10.58
C GLU A 392 7.31 -5.61 10.64
N GLY A 393 6.58 -6.30 9.76
CA GLY A 393 6.57 -7.77 9.71
C GLY A 393 5.98 -8.43 10.96
N ARG A 394 5.01 -7.79 11.62
CA ARG A 394 4.29 -8.29 12.81
C ARG A 394 3.12 -9.20 12.46
N VAL A 395 2.78 -9.39 11.19
CA VAL A 395 1.66 -10.23 10.72
C VAL A 395 2.19 -11.56 10.19
N PHE A 396 1.54 -12.65 10.58
CA PHE A 396 1.91 -14.01 10.22
C PHE A 396 0.68 -14.78 9.78
N ALA A 397 0.86 -15.74 8.88
CA ALA A 397 -0.11 -16.78 8.59
C ALA A 397 0.42 -18.11 9.12
N ALA A 398 -0.37 -18.80 9.94
CA ALA A 398 -0.03 -20.14 10.38
C ALA A 398 -0.18 -21.13 9.22
N GLN A 399 0.74 -22.09 9.15
CA GLN A 399 0.69 -23.19 8.19
C GLN A 399 0.60 -24.50 8.98
N PRO A 400 -0.62 -24.97 9.31
CA PRO A 400 -0.78 -26.29 9.92
C PRO A 400 -0.37 -27.40 8.92
N PRO A 401 0.11 -28.56 9.40
CA PRO A 401 0.42 -29.70 8.55
C PRO A 401 -0.84 -30.28 7.90
N LEU A 402 -0.71 -30.83 6.70
CA LEU A 402 -1.80 -31.53 6.01
C LEU A 402 -1.99 -32.95 6.55
N TYR A 403 -0.89 -33.56 7.00
CA TYR A 403 -0.87 -34.94 7.46
C TYR A 403 -0.13 -35.09 8.80
N SER A 404 -0.63 -35.99 9.64
CA SER A 404 0.09 -36.47 10.82
C SER A 404 0.15 -38.00 10.85
N LEU A 405 1.24 -38.54 11.37
CA LEU A 405 1.44 -39.96 11.57
C LEU A 405 2.15 -40.18 12.89
N ARG A 406 1.51 -40.87 13.82
CA ARG A 406 2.15 -41.28 15.07
C ARG A 406 2.74 -42.67 14.92
N VAL A 407 4.04 -42.82 15.20
CA VAL A 407 4.68 -44.13 15.25
C VAL A 407 5.45 -44.29 16.56
N GLY A 408 4.88 -45.07 17.48
CA GLY A 408 5.35 -45.13 18.86
C GLY A 408 5.13 -43.80 19.57
N ASP A 409 6.20 -43.23 20.10
CA ASP A 409 6.19 -41.93 20.80
C ASP A 409 6.51 -40.75 19.87
N THR A 410 6.90 -41.01 18.62
CA THR A 410 7.24 -39.96 17.66
C THR A 410 6.04 -39.62 16.78
N VAL A 411 5.78 -38.32 16.62
CA VAL A 411 4.78 -37.80 15.70
C VAL A 411 5.50 -37.21 14.49
N HIS A 412 5.22 -37.76 13.31
CA HIS A 412 5.67 -37.25 12.03
C HIS A 412 4.59 -36.37 11.41
N ARG A 413 5.01 -35.30 10.73
CA ARG A 413 4.12 -34.32 10.09
C ARG A 413 4.58 -34.08 8.66
N ALA A 414 3.62 -33.91 7.76
CA ALA A 414 3.89 -33.51 6.39
C ALA A 414 2.99 -32.35 5.99
N PHE A 415 3.57 -31.35 5.33
CA PHE A 415 2.92 -30.15 4.81
C PHE A 415 2.57 -30.30 3.32
N THR A 416 3.17 -31.27 2.63
CA THR A 416 2.84 -31.62 1.24
C THR A 416 2.64 -33.13 1.06
N ASP A 417 2.09 -33.52 -0.08
CA ASP A 417 1.97 -34.94 -0.46
C ASP A 417 3.35 -35.56 -0.67
N GLU A 418 4.30 -34.81 -1.23
CA GLU A 418 5.69 -35.26 -1.44
C GLU A 418 6.39 -35.53 -0.11
N GLU A 419 6.28 -34.61 0.87
CA GLU A 419 6.86 -34.80 2.20
C GLU A 419 6.28 -36.04 2.91
N ARG A 420 4.97 -36.28 2.74
CA ARG A 420 4.31 -37.47 3.30
C ARG A 420 4.93 -38.74 2.71
N ASP A 421 5.13 -38.76 1.41
CA ASP A 421 5.63 -39.94 0.69
C ASP A 421 7.12 -40.18 1.01
N GLU A 422 7.93 -39.12 1.13
CA GLU A 422 9.33 -39.20 1.58
C GLU A 422 9.45 -39.75 3.01
N ILE A 423 8.64 -39.23 3.94
CA ILE A 423 8.61 -39.73 5.33
C ILE A 423 8.17 -41.19 5.36
N THR A 424 7.17 -41.56 4.55
CA THR A 424 6.68 -42.94 4.44
C THR A 424 7.78 -43.87 3.93
N ALA A 425 8.53 -43.46 2.89
CA ALA A 425 9.63 -44.22 2.32
C ALA A 425 10.78 -44.41 3.33
N SER A 426 11.13 -43.35 4.06
CA SER A 426 12.13 -43.38 5.13
C SER A 426 11.75 -44.36 6.25
N LEU A 427 10.51 -44.30 6.72
CA LEU A 427 10.00 -45.23 7.74
C LEU A 427 9.91 -46.68 7.26
N ALA A 428 9.64 -46.90 5.97
CA ALA A 428 9.61 -48.23 5.36
C ALA A 428 11.00 -48.86 5.22
N GLN A 429 12.04 -48.07 4.96
CA GLN A 429 13.44 -48.54 4.95
C GLN A 429 13.87 -49.07 6.34
N GLY A 430 13.25 -48.57 7.42
CA GLY A 430 13.41 -49.09 8.78
C GLY A 430 12.73 -50.44 9.06
N GLY A 431 12.26 -51.16 8.04
CA GLY A 431 11.65 -52.49 8.16
C GLY A 431 10.16 -52.47 8.53
N ARG A 432 9.51 -51.31 8.54
CA ARG A 432 8.06 -51.18 8.78
C ARG A 432 7.30 -51.38 7.47
N LYS A 433 6.21 -52.15 7.50
CA LYS A 433 5.32 -52.28 6.34
C LYS A 433 4.55 -50.96 6.14
N VAL A 434 4.55 -50.44 4.91
CA VAL A 434 3.85 -49.21 4.52
C VAL A 434 2.37 -49.26 4.90
N GLU A 435 1.74 -50.43 4.77
CA GLU A 435 0.33 -50.68 5.14
C GLU A 435 -0.01 -50.35 6.61
N ASN A 436 1.00 -50.38 7.50
CA ASN A 436 0.83 -50.09 8.92
C ASN A 436 1.05 -48.59 9.26
N LEU A 437 1.48 -47.77 8.30
CA LEU A 437 1.71 -46.33 8.48
C LEU A 437 0.44 -45.56 8.10
N ARG A 438 -0.51 -45.50 9.05
CA ARG A 438 -1.79 -44.79 8.86
C ARG A 438 -1.63 -43.30 9.09
N TRP A 439 -1.55 -42.54 8.01
CA TRP A 439 -1.60 -41.08 8.05
C TRP A 439 -3.03 -40.60 8.33
N ASN A 440 -3.16 -39.66 9.27
CA ASN A 440 -4.36 -38.88 9.45
C ASN A 440 -4.25 -37.60 8.61
N ARG A 441 -5.27 -37.30 7.81
CA ARG A 441 -5.31 -36.09 6.97
C ARG A 441 -6.24 -35.09 7.64
N PHE A 442 -5.73 -33.90 7.94
CA PHE A 442 -6.54 -32.83 8.50
C PHE A 442 -7.29 -32.11 7.38
N LYS A 443 -8.62 -32.03 7.46
CA LYS A 443 -9.42 -31.25 6.50
C LYS A 443 -9.76 -29.85 7.01
N GLY A 444 -9.85 -29.70 8.32
CA GLY A 444 -10.04 -28.42 9.00
C GLY A 444 -9.46 -28.43 10.40
N LEU A 445 -9.17 -27.24 10.93
CA LEU A 445 -8.58 -27.05 12.26
C LEU A 445 -9.50 -27.55 13.38
N GLY A 446 -10.82 -27.59 13.14
CA GLY A 446 -11.81 -28.11 14.09
C GLY A 446 -11.79 -29.64 14.26
N GLU A 447 -11.10 -30.38 13.40
CA GLU A 447 -10.93 -31.83 13.51
C GLU A 447 -9.74 -32.22 14.41
N MET A 448 -8.87 -31.26 14.73
CA MET A 448 -7.74 -31.46 15.62
C MET A 448 -8.17 -31.44 17.08
N ASN A 449 -7.61 -32.34 17.89
CA ASN A 449 -7.74 -32.23 19.33
C ASN A 449 -6.87 -31.07 19.89
N VAL A 450 -6.98 -30.81 21.20
CA VAL A 450 -6.31 -29.68 21.85
C VAL A 450 -4.80 -29.78 21.73
N GLU A 451 -4.25 -30.97 21.96
CA GLU A 451 -2.82 -31.24 21.94
C GLU A 451 -2.25 -31.12 20.51
N GLU A 452 -2.93 -31.68 19.52
CA GLU A 452 -2.56 -31.60 18.11
C GLU A 452 -2.55 -30.16 17.60
N LEU A 453 -3.61 -29.39 17.90
CA LEU A 453 -3.68 -27.99 17.50
C LEU A 453 -2.60 -27.16 18.20
N ALA A 454 -2.36 -27.42 19.49
CA ALA A 454 -1.33 -26.71 20.26
C ALA A 454 0.05 -26.92 19.64
N GLU A 455 0.45 -28.16 19.40
CA GLU A 455 1.76 -28.49 18.83
C GLU A 455 1.89 -28.11 17.34
N CYS A 456 0.79 -27.99 16.59
CA CYS A 456 0.87 -27.66 15.16
C CYS A 456 0.79 -26.16 14.88
N ALA A 457 0.02 -25.42 15.67
CA ALA A 457 -0.36 -24.04 15.34
C ALA A 457 -0.08 -23.03 16.46
N LEU A 458 0.09 -23.45 17.72
CA LEU A 458 0.21 -22.53 18.86
C LEU A 458 1.63 -22.49 19.44
N ASP A 459 2.29 -23.64 19.54
CA ASP A 459 3.60 -23.80 20.14
C ASP A 459 4.70 -23.16 19.27
N PRO A 460 5.42 -22.13 19.76
CA PRO A 460 6.48 -21.46 19.02
C PRO A 460 7.65 -22.35 18.60
N GLU A 461 7.91 -23.47 19.29
CA GLU A 461 9.04 -24.36 18.99
C GLU A 461 8.75 -25.30 17.81
N THR A 462 7.48 -25.62 17.58
CA THR A 462 7.08 -26.71 16.66
C THR A 462 6.25 -26.22 15.47
N ARG A 463 5.59 -25.06 15.58
CA ARG A 463 4.75 -24.52 14.50
C ARG A 463 5.55 -23.85 13.39
N VAL A 464 4.95 -23.78 12.20
CA VAL A 464 5.48 -23.04 11.04
C VAL A 464 4.60 -21.81 10.78
N LEU A 465 5.24 -20.64 10.74
CA LEU A 465 4.59 -19.37 10.43
C LEU A 465 5.19 -18.75 9.18
N LYS A 466 4.33 -18.37 8.23
CA LYS A 466 4.70 -17.52 7.11
C LYS A 466 4.59 -16.06 7.55
N ARG A 467 5.74 -15.38 7.67
CA ARG A 467 5.76 -13.93 7.94
C ARG A 467 5.28 -13.18 6.70
N LEU A 468 4.36 -12.24 6.91
CA LEU A 468 3.80 -11.38 5.87
C LEU A 468 4.40 -9.99 6.02
N THR A 469 5.20 -9.60 5.04
CA THR A 469 5.87 -8.31 4.98
C THR A 469 5.37 -7.51 3.79
N MET A 470 5.49 -6.20 3.86
CA MET A 470 5.51 -5.36 2.67
C MET A 470 6.91 -4.78 2.54
N GLU A 471 7.66 -5.27 1.57
CA GLU A 471 8.98 -4.74 1.25
C GLU A 471 8.86 -3.33 0.65
N ASP A 472 9.83 -2.46 0.95
CA ASP A 472 9.73 -1.03 0.64
C ASP A 472 9.71 -0.70 -0.86
N GLY A 473 9.01 0.38 -1.20
CA GLY A 473 9.00 0.98 -2.54
C GLY A 473 8.10 0.25 -3.53
N LYS A 474 8.71 -0.43 -4.52
CA LYS A 474 8.01 -1.04 -5.67
C LYS A 474 7.12 -2.20 -5.24
N ALA A 475 7.61 -3.09 -4.37
CA ALA A 475 6.85 -4.23 -3.88
C ALA A 475 5.61 -3.83 -3.07
N ALA A 476 5.70 -2.77 -2.24
CA ALA A 476 4.55 -2.21 -1.54
C ALA A 476 3.51 -1.59 -2.49
N ALA A 477 3.95 -0.93 -3.56
CA ALA A 477 3.07 -0.37 -4.58
C ALA A 477 2.38 -1.47 -5.41
N ASP A 478 3.14 -2.50 -5.81
CA ASP A 478 2.62 -3.67 -6.53
C ASP A 478 1.62 -4.45 -5.67
N ALA A 479 1.92 -4.64 -4.39
CA ALA A 479 1.00 -5.26 -3.43
C ALA A 479 -0.28 -4.42 -3.26
N ALA A 480 -0.16 -3.10 -3.14
CA ALA A 480 -1.33 -2.21 -3.05
C ALA A 480 -2.19 -2.28 -4.32
N ASN A 481 -1.57 -2.27 -5.50
CA ASN A 481 -2.26 -2.45 -6.78
C ASN A 481 -2.97 -3.81 -6.85
N LEU A 482 -2.30 -4.88 -6.41
CA LEU A 482 -2.89 -6.21 -6.37
C LEU A 482 -4.10 -6.30 -5.42
N PHE A 483 -4.01 -5.66 -4.23
CA PHE A 483 -5.15 -5.55 -3.33
C PHE A 483 -6.32 -4.80 -3.99
N GLU A 484 -6.06 -3.72 -4.73
CA GLU A 484 -7.12 -2.99 -5.44
C GLU A 484 -7.74 -3.81 -6.57
N ILE A 485 -6.93 -4.48 -7.40
CA ILE A 485 -7.42 -5.36 -8.47
C ILE A 485 -8.29 -6.49 -7.89
N LEU A 486 -7.80 -7.20 -6.88
CA LEU A 486 -8.46 -8.40 -6.34
C LEU A 486 -9.62 -8.07 -5.39
N MET A 487 -9.57 -6.95 -4.69
CA MET A 487 -10.52 -6.65 -3.60
C MET A 487 -11.33 -5.36 -3.81
N GLY A 488 -10.97 -4.54 -4.79
CA GLY A 488 -11.62 -3.26 -5.11
C GLY A 488 -12.99 -3.39 -5.79
N ALA A 489 -13.42 -2.32 -6.46
CA ALA A 489 -14.75 -2.26 -7.09
C ALA A 489 -14.77 -2.69 -8.57
N ASP A 490 -13.63 -2.61 -9.27
CA ASP A 490 -13.56 -2.91 -10.71
C ASP A 490 -13.56 -4.41 -10.99
N VAL A 491 -14.70 -4.90 -11.48
CA VAL A 491 -14.90 -6.31 -11.83
C VAL A 491 -14.15 -6.69 -13.11
N THR A 492 -14.01 -5.75 -14.05
CA THR A 492 -13.38 -6.01 -15.35
C THR A 492 -11.89 -6.21 -15.16
N GLN A 493 -11.24 -5.29 -14.45
CA GLN A 493 -9.81 -5.38 -14.14
C GLN A 493 -9.47 -6.67 -13.40
N ARG A 494 -10.30 -7.06 -12.43
CA ARG A 494 -10.15 -8.35 -11.72
C ARG A 494 -10.29 -9.54 -12.64
N ARG A 495 -11.32 -9.56 -13.49
CA ARG A 495 -11.56 -10.66 -14.42
C ARG A 495 -10.39 -10.82 -15.38
N ASP A 496 -9.91 -9.72 -15.94
CA ASP A 496 -8.81 -9.74 -16.91
C ASP A 496 -7.50 -10.19 -16.23
N TYR A 497 -7.27 -9.77 -14.97
CA TYR A 497 -6.18 -10.30 -14.15
C TYR A 497 -6.28 -11.81 -13.92
N LEU A 498 -7.46 -12.32 -13.55
CA LEU A 498 -7.69 -13.76 -13.34
C LEU A 498 -7.48 -14.56 -14.63
N ILE A 499 -7.91 -14.05 -15.78
CA ILE A 499 -7.69 -14.69 -17.08
C ILE A 499 -6.20 -14.73 -17.41
N ALA A 500 -5.48 -13.61 -17.27
CA ALA A 500 -4.05 -13.53 -17.54
C ALA A 500 -3.22 -14.47 -16.65
N ASN A 501 -3.67 -14.69 -15.41
CA ASN A 501 -3.01 -15.53 -14.43
C ASN A 501 -3.60 -16.96 -14.34
N SER A 502 -4.57 -17.30 -15.19
CA SER A 502 -5.22 -18.62 -15.19
C SER A 502 -4.27 -19.77 -15.56
N ALA A 503 -3.15 -19.47 -16.22
CA ALA A 503 -2.11 -20.45 -16.52
C ALA A 503 -1.35 -20.96 -15.27
N LEU A 504 -1.56 -20.34 -14.11
CA LEU A 504 -1.07 -20.84 -12.81
C LEU A 504 -1.95 -21.96 -12.22
N LEU A 505 -3.10 -22.25 -12.82
CA LEU A 505 -3.95 -23.39 -12.45
C LEU A 505 -3.44 -24.63 -13.18
N ASP A 506 -3.08 -25.67 -12.42
CA ASP A 506 -2.91 -27.01 -12.97
C ASP A 506 -4.30 -27.54 -13.39
N PRO A 507 -4.56 -27.76 -14.69
CA PRO A 507 -5.82 -28.31 -15.15
C PRO A 507 -6.08 -29.73 -14.62
N ALA A 508 -5.03 -30.46 -14.22
CA ALA A 508 -5.15 -31.78 -13.60
C ALA A 508 -5.62 -31.71 -12.14
N ALA A 509 -5.53 -30.55 -11.49
CA ALA A 509 -6.06 -30.30 -10.14
C ALA A 509 -7.52 -29.83 -10.15
N LEU A 510 -8.09 -29.54 -11.33
CA LEU A 510 -9.51 -29.22 -11.50
C LEU A 510 -10.28 -30.53 -11.68
N ASP A 511 -11.14 -30.86 -10.71
CA ASP A 511 -12.11 -31.94 -10.83
C ASP A 511 -13.17 -31.51 -11.86
N VAL A 512 -13.07 -32.04 -13.08
CA VAL A 512 -14.06 -31.86 -14.16
C VAL A 512 -14.95 -33.08 -14.26
#